data_AF-A0AAV5WX39-F1
#
_entry.id   AF-A0AAV5WX39-F1
#
_cell.length_a   1.000
_cell.length_b   1.000
_cell.length_c   1.000
_cell.angle_alpha   90.00
_cell.angle_beta   90.00
_cell.angle_gamma   90.00
#
_symmetry.space_group_name_H-M   'P 1'
#
loop_
_entity.id
_entity.type
_entity.pdbx_description
1 polymer ?
#
loop_
_entity_poly.entity_id
_entity_poly.type
_entity_poly.pdbx_seq_one_letter_code
_entity_poly.pdbx_strand_id
1 'polypeptide(L)'
;FVFVVFWIRTVASPAAAMLVVIGCLGYGMLLHFNRRELKRLHGSVHEYSLSRIYQLRENVEIMRVLGPSFLMGSLSFLFRTIHLFLPDTPGFELIRLISIALFDLWIALTTAVMIVILPLFNFRFRRPAAKILFYKRLMRTMKFESR
;
A
#
# COMPACT_ATOMS: atom_id res chain seq x y z
N PHE A 1 -21.76 -27.01 -0.89
CA PHE A 1 -21.67 -25.58 -0.52
C PHE A 1 -21.00 -25.39 0.85
N VAL A 2 -21.47 -26.05 1.92
CA VAL A 2 -20.90 -25.94 3.29
C VAL A 2 -19.38 -26.19 3.36
N PHE A 3 -18.87 -27.25 2.71
CA PHE A 3 -17.43 -27.53 2.65
C PHE A 3 -16.61 -26.41 2.00
N VAL A 4 -17.12 -25.79 0.93
CA VAL A 4 -16.42 -24.70 0.23
C VAL A 4 -16.33 -23.47 1.13
N VAL A 5 -17.42 -23.13 1.81
CA VAL A 5 -17.46 -22.01 2.78
C VAL A 5 -16.52 -22.26 3.95
N PHE A 6 -16.45 -23.51 4.42
CA PHE A 6 -15.49 -23.91 5.46
C PHE A 6 -14.05 -23.66 4.98
N TRP A 7 -13.63 -24.23 3.85
CA TRP A 7 -12.27 -24.05 3.29
C TRP A 7 -11.87 -22.58 3.12
N ILE A 8 -12.79 -21.75 2.63
CA ILE A 8 -12.56 -20.31 2.46
C ILE A 8 -12.34 -19.63 3.80
N ARG A 9 -13.15 -19.95 4.82
CA ARG A 9 -13.04 -19.33 6.14
C ARG A 9 -11.84 -19.84 6.95
N THR A 10 -11.64 -21.15 7.03
CA THR A 10 -10.64 -21.76 7.92
C THR A 10 -9.24 -21.82 7.34
N VAL A 11 -9.09 -21.89 6.01
CA VAL A 11 -7.76 -22.05 5.39
C VAL A 11 -7.37 -20.81 4.61
N ALA A 12 -8.22 -20.33 3.69
CA ALA A 12 -7.84 -19.24 2.81
C ALA A 12 -7.61 -17.93 3.56
N SER A 13 -8.42 -17.65 4.59
CA SER A 13 -8.28 -16.40 5.32
C SER A 13 -7.05 -16.29 6.21
N PRO A 14 -6.72 -17.26 7.08
CA PRO A 14 -5.48 -17.18 7.85
C PRO A 14 -4.25 -17.23 6.94
N ALA A 15 -4.29 -17.97 5.83
CA ALA A 15 -3.22 -17.95 4.83
C ALA A 15 -3.03 -16.54 4.23
N ALA A 16 -4.12 -15.85 3.87
CA ALA A 16 -4.06 -14.47 3.41
C ALA A 16 -3.47 -13.53 4.48
N ALA A 17 -3.87 -13.66 5.74
CA ALA A 17 -3.31 -12.86 6.84
C ALA A 17 -1.80 -13.11 7.00
N MET A 18 -1.36 -14.37 6.95
CA MET A 18 0.07 -14.72 7.02
C MET A 18 0.87 -14.15 5.85
N LEU A 19 0.34 -14.23 4.62
CA LEU A 19 0.98 -13.63 3.44
C LEU A 19 1.13 -12.12 3.57
N VAL A 20 0.11 -11.44 4.12
CA VAL A 20 0.18 -10.00 4.38
C VAL A 20 1.27 -9.69 5.40
N VAL A 21 1.31 -10.41 6.53
CA VAL A 21 2.34 -10.20 7.56
C VAL A 21 3.75 -10.44 7.00
N ILE A 22 3.95 -11.51 6.24
CA ILE A 22 5.22 -11.80 5.56
C ILE A 22 5.57 -10.68 4.59
N GLY A 23 4.59 -10.20 3.81
CA GLY A 23 4.75 -9.04 2.93
C GLY A 23 5.16 -7.77 3.69
N CYS A 24 4.57 -7.51 4.86
CA CYS A 24 4.89 -6.36 5.70
C CYS A 24 6.34 -6.42 6.17
N LEU A 25 6.75 -7.58 6.67
CA LEU A 25 8.11 -7.81 7.14
C LEU A 25 9.10 -7.71 5.98
N GLY A 26 8.82 -8.34 4.85
CA GLY A 26 9.66 -8.28 3.65
C GLY A 26 9.82 -6.86 3.14
N TYR A 27 8.73 -6.09 3.05
CA TYR A 27 8.77 -4.68 2.68
C TYR A 27 9.61 -3.84 3.64
N GLY A 28 9.41 -4.02 4.96
CA GLY A 28 10.16 -3.31 5.99
C GLY A 28 11.66 -3.62 5.95
N MET A 29 12.01 -4.91 5.83
CA MET A 29 13.40 -5.37 5.71
C MET A 29 14.07 -4.83 4.44
N LEU A 30 13.38 -4.89 3.30
CA LEU A 30 13.90 -4.39 2.02
C LEU A 30 14.13 -2.88 2.06
N LEU A 31 13.19 -2.12 2.64
CA LEU A 31 13.34 -0.67 2.79
C LEU A 31 14.50 -0.32 3.72
N HIS A 32 14.64 -1.06 4.82
CA HIS A 32 15.76 -0.89 5.76
C HIS A 32 17.10 -1.19 5.07
N PHE A 33 17.20 -2.29 4.34
CA PHE A 33 18.40 -2.69 3.62
C PHE A 33 18.78 -1.66 2.55
N ASN A 34 17.82 -1.24 1.72
CA ASN A 34 18.04 -0.22 0.69
C ASN A 34 18.54 1.11 1.28
N ARG A 35 17.96 1.54 2.41
CA ARG A 35 18.44 2.76 3.11
C ARG A 35 19.84 2.59 3.68
N ARG A 36 20.16 1.41 4.25
CA ARG A 36 21.48 1.12 4.81
C ARG A 36 22.56 1.10 3.74
N GLU A 37 22.31 0.43 2.62
CA GLU A 37 23.23 0.40 1.47
C GLU A 37 23.41 1.78 0.85
N LEU A 38 22.34 2.59 0.74
CA LEU A 38 22.44 3.97 0.25
C LEU A 38 23.31 4.86 1.16
N LYS A 39 23.27 4.64 2.48
CA LYS A 39 24.16 5.33 3.43
C LYS A 39 25.61 4.88 3.28
N ARG A 40 25.83 3.58 3.08
CA ARG A 40 27.17 3.01 2.88
C ARG A 40 27.84 3.55 1.61
N LEU A 41 27.09 3.62 0.51
CA LEU A 41 27.59 4.08 -0.79
C LEU A 41 27.90 5.58 -0.83
N HIS A 42 27.25 6.42 0.00
CA HIS A 42 27.62 7.83 0.11
C HIS A 42 29.02 8.05 0.72
N GLY A 43 29.54 7.08 1.50
CA GLY A 43 30.85 7.19 2.16
C GLY A 43 32.02 6.66 1.32
N SER A 44 31.77 5.80 0.34
CA SER A 44 32.83 5.22 -0.52
C SER A 44 32.69 5.76 -1.95
N VAL A 45 33.46 6.80 -2.28
CA VAL A 45 33.56 7.35 -3.64
C VAL A 45 34.40 6.40 -4.51
N HIS A 46 33.86 5.23 -4.82
CA HIS A 46 34.42 4.34 -5.83
C HIS A 46 33.59 4.46 -7.11
N GLU A 47 34.27 4.75 -8.21
CA GLU A 47 33.76 5.14 -9.53
C GLU A 47 32.79 4.11 -10.16
N TYR A 48 32.78 2.87 -9.64
CA TYR A 48 32.05 1.74 -10.24
C TYR A 48 30.57 1.60 -9.87
N SER A 49 29.95 2.53 -9.13
CA SER A 49 28.57 2.30 -8.66
C SER A 49 27.56 3.43 -8.92
N LEU A 50 27.86 4.38 -9.80
CA LEU A 50 26.92 5.46 -10.13
C LEU A 50 25.55 4.89 -10.54
N SER A 51 25.53 3.87 -11.40
CA SER A 51 24.33 3.14 -11.82
C SER A 51 23.60 2.47 -10.65
N ARG A 52 24.34 1.81 -9.75
CA ARG A 52 23.78 1.14 -8.56
C ARG A 52 23.17 2.13 -7.57
N ILE A 53 23.77 3.31 -7.40
CA ILE A 53 23.23 4.39 -6.56
C ILE A 53 21.91 4.89 -7.16
N TYR A 54 21.84 5.09 -8.49
CA TYR A 54 20.59 5.48 -9.16
C TYR A 54 19.50 4.42 -8.99
N GLN A 55 19.82 3.14 -9.20
CA GLN A 55 18.88 2.04 -8.98
C GLN A 55 18.37 1.97 -7.54
N LEU A 56 19.26 2.13 -6.54
CA LEU A 56 18.84 2.14 -5.13
C LEU A 56 17.96 3.35 -4.80
N ARG A 57 18.29 4.53 -5.33
CA ARG A 57 17.48 5.74 -5.13
C ARG A 57 16.10 5.58 -5.74
N GLU A 58 16.01 5.05 -6.96
CA GLU A 58 14.75 4.76 -7.63
C GLU A 58 13.92 3.73 -6.84
N ASN A 59 14.53 2.64 -6.36
CA ASN A 59 13.85 1.66 -5.54
C ASN A 59 13.30 2.28 -4.24
N VAL A 60 14.09 3.10 -3.54
CA VAL A 60 13.63 3.80 -2.32
C VAL A 60 12.49 4.77 -2.62
N GLU A 61 12.53 5.46 -3.76
CA GLU A 61 11.47 6.37 -4.19
C GLU A 61 10.18 5.61 -4.49
N ILE A 62 10.24 4.51 -5.26
CA ILE A 62 9.10 3.63 -5.52
C ILE A 62 8.52 3.09 -4.21
N MET A 63 9.36 2.61 -3.30
CA MET A 63 8.91 2.13 -2.00
C MET A 63 8.22 3.23 -1.19
N ARG A 64 8.72 4.47 -1.20
CA ARG A 64 8.03 5.60 -0.53
C ARG A 64 6.63 5.84 -1.07
N VAL A 65 6.40 5.65 -2.37
CA VAL A 65 5.08 5.78 -2.99
C VAL A 65 4.17 4.61 -2.62
N LEU A 66 4.72 3.39 -2.54
CA LEU A 66 3.97 2.20 -2.16
C LEU A 66 3.68 2.12 -0.65
N GLY A 67 4.45 2.82 0.19
CA GLY A 67 4.31 2.80 1.64
C GLY A 67 2.90 3.18 2.14
N PRO A 68 2.33 4.32 1.71
CA PRO A 68 0.94 4.69 2.03
C PRO A 68 -0.07 3.63 1.60
N SER A 69 0.10 3.06 0.40
CA SER A 69 -0.76 1.98 -0.11
C SER A 69 -0.75 0.76 0.80
N PHE A 70 0.43 0.43 1.28
CA PHE A 70 0.67 -0.70 2.15
C PHE A 70 0.03 -0.50 3.54
N LEU A 71 0.18 0.71 4.11
CA LEU A 71 -0.50 1.10 5.35
C LEU A 71 -2.02 1.08 5.21
N MET A 72 -2.57 1.69 4.16
CA MET A 72 -4.02 1.69 3.91
C MET A 72 -4.56 0.27 3.67
N GLY A 73 -3.81 -0.56 2.96
CA GLY A 73 -4.14 -1.97 2.74
C GLY A 73 -4.24 -2.75 4.06
N SER A 74 -3.28 -2.55 4.97
CA SER A 74 -3.26 -3.24 6.26
C SER A 74 -4.51 -2.98 7.12
N LEU A 75 -5.08 -1.77 7.05
CA LEU A 75 -6.31 -1.45 7.77
C LEU A 75 -7.53 -2.19 7.20
N SER A 76 -7.57 -2.42 5.88
CA SER A 76 -8.60 -3.27 5.26
C SER A 76 -8.55 -4.68 5.85
N PHE A 77 -7.35 -5.24 5.99
CA PHE A 77 -7.19 -6.57 6.57
C PHE A 77 -7.64 -6.64 8.03
N LEU A 78 -7.53 -5.55 8.79
CA LEU A 78 -8.05 -5.49 10.16
C LEU A 78 -9.57 -5.68 10.18
N PHE A 79 -10.33 -4.94 9.37
CA PHE A 79 -11.79 -5.11 9.28
C PHE A 79 -12.18 -6.52 8.85
N ARG A 80 -11.45 -7.08 7.88
CA ARG A 80 -11.65 -8.47 7.45
C ARG A 80 -11.40 -9.46 8.59
N THR A 81 -10.33 -9.25 9.36
CA THR A 81 -9.96 -10.08 10.51
C THR A 81 -11.05 -10.04 11.58
N ILE A 82 -11.56 -8.85 11.92
CA ILE A 82 -12.66 -8.67 12.87
C ILE A 82 -13.90 -9.47 12.41
N HIS A 83 -14.27 -9.37 11.13
CA HIS A 83 -15.41 -10.11 10.58
C HIS A 83 -15.27 -11.64 10.71
N LEU A 84 -14.05 -12.17 10.64
CA LEU A 84 -13.79 -13.61 10.63
C LEU A 84 -13.62 -14.22 12.02
N PHE A 85 -13.04 -13.46 12.96
CA PHE A 85 -12.85 -13.93 14.33
C PHE A 85 -14.08 -13.69 15.21
N LEU A 86 -15.07 -12.91 14.74
CA LEU A 86 -16.35 -12.77 15.44
C LEU A 86 -17.13 -14.10 15.40
N PRO A 87 -17.67 -14.55 16.55
CA PRO A 87 -18.45 -15.79 16.60
C PRO A 87 -19.78 -15.63 15.87
N ASP A 88 -20.24 -16.71 15.24
CA ASP A 88 -21.52 -16.77 14.52
C ASP A 88 -22.71 -16.88 15.50
N THR A 89 -22.86 -15.93 16.43
CA THR A 89 -24.03 -15.82 17.31
C THR A 89 -24.86 -14.59 16.94
N PRO A 90 -26.19 -14.64 17.14
CA PRO A 90 -27.10 -13.55 16.71
C PRO A 90 -26.75 -12.18 17.31
N GLY A 91 -26.11 -12.14 18.49
CA GLY A 91 -25.67 -10.89 19.11
C GLY A 91 -24.58 -10.14 18.34
N PHE A 92 -23.78 -10.83 17.51
CA PHE A 92 -22.67 -10.22 16.76
C PHE A 92 -22.96 -10.03 15.28
N GLU A 93 -24.15 -10.39 14.79
CA GLU A 93 -24.51 -10.31 13.38
C GLU A 93 -24.38 -8.88 12.83
N LEU A 94 -24.86 -7.89 13.60
CA LEU A 94 -24.76 -6.48 13.23
C LEU A 94 -23.29 -6.04 13.08
N ILE A 95 -22.42 -6.37 14.03
CA ILE A 95 -21.00 -5.99 13.99
C ILE A 95 -20.31 -6.66 12.80
N ARG A 96 -20.67 -7.90 12.50
CA ARG A 96 -20.14 -8.64 11.34
C ARG A 96 -20.54 -8.01 10.01
N LEU A 97 -21.78 -7.55 9.89
CA LEU A 97 -22.30 -6.81 8.73
C LEU A 97 -21.66 -5.42 8.59
N ILE A 98 -21.48 -4.70 9.69
CA ILE A 98 -20.77 -3.41 9.70
C ILE A 98 -19.31 -3.61 9.28
N SER A 99 -18.64 -4.65 9.78
CA SER A 99 -17.24 -4.92 9.47
C SER A 99 -17.01 -5.22 7.99
N ILE A 100 -17.90 -5.96 7.34
CA ILE A 100 -17.79 -6.24 5.90
C ILE A 100 -18.12 -4.99 5.06
N ALA A 101 -19.12 -4.19 5.45
CA ALA A 101 -19.43 -2.93 4.79
C ALA A 101 -18.27 -1.92 4.89
N LEU A 102 -17.64 -1.82 6.07
CA LEU A 102 -16.46 -0.97 6.28
C LEU A 102 -15.25 -1.46 5.49
N PHE A 103 -15.05 -2.76 5.37
CA PHE A 103 -14.01 -3.34 4.52
C PHE A 103 -14.17 -2.89 3.05
N ASP A 104 -15.37 -3.07 2.49
CA ASP A 104 -15.65 -2.69 1.10
C ASP A 104 -15.51 -1.17 0.87
N LEU A 105 -16.05 -0.37 1.80
CA LEU A 105 -15.91 1.09 1.77
C LEU A 105 -14.44 1.52 1.84
N TRP A 106 -13.64 0.88 2.69
CA TRP A 106 -12.24 1.22 2.87
C TRP A 106 -11.39 0.85 1.65
N ILE A 107 -11.67 -0.28 1.00
CA ILE A 107 -11.02 -0.64 -0.27
C ILE A 107 -11.37 0.37 -1.37
N ALA A 108 -12.65 0.76 -1.47
CA ALA A 108 -13.08 1.77 -2.44
C ALA A 108 -12.36 3.12 -2.19
N LEU A 109 -12.29 3.55 -0.94
CA LEU A 109 -11.59 4.78 -0.54
C LEU A 109 -10.09 4.69 -0.84
N THR A 110 -9.45 3.58 -0.49
CA THR A 110 -8.02 3.36 -0.78
C THR A 110 -7.75 3.40 -2.27
N THR A 111 -8.61 2.80 -3.08
CA THR A 111 -8.49 2.82 -4.54
C THR A 111 -8.61 4.24 -5.09
N ALA A 112 -9.60 5.01 -4.63
CA ALA A 112 -9.78 6.41 -5.02
C ALA A 112 -8.56 7.27 -4.64
N VAL A 113 -8.07 7.11 -3.41
CA VAL A 113 -6.86 7.80 -2.91
C VAL A 113 -5.64 7.43 -3.74
N MET A 114 -5.45 6.15 -4.07
CA MET A 114 -4.33 5.67 -4.89
C MET A 114 -4.34 6.22 -6.31
N ILE A 115 -5.52 6.31 -6.93
CA ILE A 115 -5.71 6.96 -8.23
C ILE A 115 -5.21 8.41 -8.17
N VAL A 116 -5.50 9.13 -7.09
CA VAL A 116 -5.06 10.53 -6.91
C VAL A 116 -3.58 10.64 -6.56
N ILE A 117 -3.05 9.79 -5.68
CA ILE A 117 -1.67 9.86 -5.17
C ILE A 117 -0.65 9.46 -6.24
N LEU A 118 -0.91 8.39 -7.01
CA LEU A 118 0.07 7.83 -7.96
C LEU A 118 0.61 8.87 -8.96
N PRO A 119 -0.24 9.70 -9.61
CA PRO A 119 0.23 10.74 -10.53
C PRO A 119 0.92 11.91 -9.85
N LEU A 120 0.67 12.13 -8.56
CA LEU A 120 1.24 13.25 -7.82
C LEU A 120 2.68 12.96 -7.39
N PHE A 121 2.94 11.74 -6.94
CA PHE A 121 4.24 11.36 -6.40
C PHE A 121 5.26 10.93 -7.45
N ASN A 122 4.83 10.26 -8.53
CA ASN A 122 5.78 9.76 -9.52
C ASN A 122 5.87 10.70 -10.73
N PHE A 123 7.06 11.26 -10.97
CA PHE A 123 7.34 12.14 -12.11
C PHE A 123 7.00 11.51 -13.45
N ARG A 124 7.13 10.19 -13.57
CA ARG A 124 6.82 9.41 -14.79
C ARG A 124 5.33 9.43 -15.11
N PHE A 125 4.47 9.32 -14.08
CA PHE A 125 3.02 9.37 -14.25
C PHE A 125 2.46 10.80 -14.33
N ARG A 126 3.22 11.78 -13.83
CA ARG A 126 2.83 13.20 -13.88
C ARG A 126 2.67 13.72 -15.32
N ARG A 127 3.56 13.33 -16.24
CA ARG A 127 3.49 13.79 -17.65
C ARG A 127 2.23 13.29 -18.39
N PRO A 128 1.88 11.99 -18.37
CA PRO A 128 0.60 11.52 -18.89
C PRO A 128 -0.60 12.15 -18.18
N ALA A 129 -0.58 12.23 -16.85
CA ALA A 129 -1.70 12.76 -16.07
C ALA A 129 -1.96 14.25 -16.35
N ALA A 130 -0.95 15.03 -16.68
CA ALA A 130 -1.10 16.45 -17.06
C ALA A 130 -2.01 16.68 -18.29
N LYS A 131 -2.23 15.65 -19.11
CA LYS A 131 -3.16 15.71 -20.26
C LYS A 131 -4.63 15.65 -19.82
N ILE A 132 -4.91 15.13 -18.64
CA ILE A 132 -6.27 15.01 -18.09
C ILE A 132 -6.62 16.30 -17.33
N LEU A 133 -7.77 16.90 -17.64
CA LEU A 133 -8.22 18.19 -17.08
C LEU A 133 -8.24 18.21 -15.55
N PHE A 134 -8.69 17.13 -14.92
CA PHE A 134 -8.76 16.98 -13.46
C PHE A 134 -7.39 17.15 -12.81
N TYR A 135 -6.39 16.37 -13.21
CA TYR A 135 -5.03 16.45 -12.68
C TYR A 135 -4.34 17.78 -13.02
N LYS A 136 -4.63 18.35 -14.20
CA LYS A 136 -4.10 19.68 -14.57
C LYS A 136 -4.58 20.77 -13.61
N ARG A 137 -5.85 20.74 -13.18
CA ARG A 137 -6.38 21.65 -12.15
C ARG A 137 -5.72 21.38 -10.80
N LEU A 138 -5.70 20.12 -10.36
CA LEU A 138 -5.11 19.71 -9.07
C LEU A 138 -3.64 20.15 -8.93
N MET A 139 -2.82 19.94 -9.96
CA MET A 139 -1.40 20.33 -9.95
C MET A 139 -1.18 21.85 -9.94
N ARG A 140 -2.10 22.64 -10.52
CA ARG A 140 -2.03 24.11 -10.44
C ARG A 140 -2.23 24.59 -9.01
N THR A 141 -3.17 23.98 -8.29
CA THR A 141 -3.43 24.30 -6.89
C THR A 141 -2.21 23.98 -6.01
N MET A 142 -1.62 22.80 -6.16
CA MET A 142 -0.44 22.41 -5.35
C MET A 142 0.83 23.18 -5.68
N LYS A 143 1.02 23.64 -6.93
CA LYS A 143 2.18 24.48 -7.30
C LYS A 143 2.17 25.86 -6.65
N PHE A 144 1.02 26.29 -6.11
CA PHE A 144 0.91 27.58 -5.42
C PHE A 144 1.59 27.55 -4.04
N GLU A 145 1.88 26.38 -3.47
CA GLU A 145 2.48 26.22 -2.13
C GLU A 145 4.02 26.02 -2.12
N SER A 146 4.70 25.95 -3.28
CA SER A 146 6.16 25.71 -3.33
C SER A 146 7.00 26.93 -3.71
N ARG A 147 6.48 28.16 -3.49
CA ARG A 147 7.24 29.41 -3.58
C ARG A 147 7.36 30.05 -2.21
#